data_AF-M1MZ08-F1
#
_entry.id   AF-M1MZ08-F1
#
_cell.length_a   1.000
_cell.length_b   1.000
_cell.length_c   1.000
_cell.angle_alpha   90.00
_cell.angle_beta   90.00
_cell.angle_gamma   90.00
#
_symmetry.space_group_name_H-M   'P 1'
#
loop_
_entity.id
_entity.type
_entity.pdbx_description
1 polymer ?
#
loop_
_entity_poly.entity_id
_entity_poly.type
_entity_poly.pdbx_seq_one_letter_code
_entity_poly.pdbx_strand_id
1 'polypeptide(L)'
;MNITIITSENRRLYPAIIYSLEDKEQKNPILDLDDIYDLLYKNQNILVISSQFDQYGKELKIFNGELGKSDIKAMFASKEIKEGNELDSVMTLSEAAKKWGLSNGSTIRKAIERGKFQPNEIKHAGDVWVTTYSAMERVFGTIKNEEDAYVIYDDFETLYFTKAYWEYAQSAYFSNPVVDVKTGNLEMKYQYIKDVFIKGLKALWDKQKIIIKKSRYNDDIKQIIGTEEEFYLYIELFRSRRNLSSEWIDRLLNDLKTFSK
;
A
#
# COMPACT_ATOMS: atom_id res chain seq x y z
N MET A 1 6.16 -13.61 8.67
CA MET A 1 4.79 -13.32 9.14
C MET A 1 4.74 -11.84 9.46
N ASN A 2 3.88 -11.08 8.80
CA ASN A 2 3.81 -9.63 9.03
C ASN A 2 2.69 -9.33 10.02
N ILE A 3 3.03 -8.70 11.13
CA ILE A 3 2.08 -8.37 12.19
C ILE A 3 1.58 -6.95 11.95
N THR A 4 0.28 -6.77 12.06
CA THR A 4 -0.37 -5.46 12.07
C THR A 4 -0.92 -5.20 13.46
N ILE A 5 -0.65 -4.02 14.02
CA ILE A 5 -1.25 -3.55 15.28
C ILE A 5 -2.14 -2.35 14.97
N ILE A 6 -3.36 -2.35 15.46
CA ILE A 6 -4.21 -1.15 15.53
C ILE A 6 -4.17 -0.65 16.96
N THR A 7 -3.72 0.58 17.17
CA THR A 7 -3.65 1.19 18.50
C THR A 7 -5.02 1.68 18.95
N SER A 8 -5.17 1.93 20.25
CA SER A 8 -6.36 2.53 20.86
C SER A 8 -6.70 3.91 20.26
N GLU A 9 -5.69 4.64 19.80
CA GLU A 9 -5.81 5.89 19.05
C GLU A 9 -6.18 5.71 17.55
N ASN A 10 -6.53 4.49 17.13
CA ASN A 10 -6.80 4.10 15.74
C ASN A 10 -5.61 4.33 14.80
N ARG A 11 -4.37 4.24 15.29
CA ARG A 11 -3.19 4.24 14.42
C ARG A 11 -2.87 2.82 14.00
N ARG A 12 -2.45 2.62 12.76
CA ARG A 12 -2.00 1.32 12.27
C ARG A 12 -0.47 1.25 12.33
N LEU A 13 0.07 0.20 12.92
CA LEU A 13 1.50 -0.12 12.91
C LEU A 13 1.70 -1.32 11.99
N TYR A 14 2.38 -1.11 10.87
CA TYR A 14 2.67 -2.17 9.91
C TYR A 14 3.93 -1.89 9.06
N PRO A 15 4.77 -2.91 8.78
CA PRO A 15 4.84 -4.19 9.49
C PRO A 15 5.37 -3.94 10.92
N ALA A 16 4.75 -4.56 11.92
CA ALA A 16 5.18 -4.46 13.30
C ALA A 16 6.21 -5.55 13.62
N ILE A 17 7.39 -5.13 14.09
CA ILE A 17 8.41 -5.99 14.68
C ILE A 17 8.32 -5.81 16.19
N ILE A 18 8.18 -6.92 16.91
CA ILE A 18 7.82 -6.93 18.32
C ILE A 18 8.91 -7.62 19.12
N TYR A 19 9.30 -7.05 20.25
CA TYR A 19 10.30 -7.60 21.15
C TYR A 19 9.76 -7.63 22.59
N SER A 20 10.29 -8.55 23.39
CA SER A 20 10.14 -8.49 24.83
C SER A 20 10.96 -7.32 25.39
N LEU A 21 10.46 -6.63 26.41
CA LEU A 21 11.24 -5.61 27.13
C LEU A 21 12.51 -6.15 27.79
N GLU A 22 12.54 -7.46 28.05
CA GLU A 22 13.72 -8.13 28.61
C GLU A 22 14.85 -8.24 27.56
N ASP A 23 14.52 -8.19 26.26
CA ASP A 23 15.47 -8.21 25.16
C ASP A 23 15.98 -6.80 24.83
N LYS A 24 16.85 -6.30 25.72
CA LYS A 24 17.45 -4.95 25.61
C LYS A 24 18.27 -4.74 24.34
N GLU A 25 18.72 -5.82 23.71
CA GLU A 25 19.55 -5.77 22.50
C GLU A 25 18.72 -5.94 21.21
N GLN A 26 17.40 -6.13 21.31
CA GLN A 26 16.48 -6.27 20.17
C GLN A 26 16.91 -7.38 19.20
N LYS A 27 17.45 -8.48 19.72
CA LYS A 27 18.01 -9.58 18.91
C LYS A 27 16.98 -10.63 18.54
N ASN A 28 15.93 -10.79 19.34
CA ASN A 28 14.98 -11.89 19.27
C ASN A 28 13.56 -11.34 19.06
N PRO A 29 13.18 -11.03 17.80
CA PRO A 29 11.82 -10.59 17.52
C PRO A 29 10.83 -11.75 17.76
N ILE A 30 9.70 -11.41 18.38
CA ILE A 30 8.59 -12.33 18.63
C ILE A 30 7.75 -12.39 17.37
N LEU A 31 7.67 -13.57 16.77
CA LEU A 31 7.03 -13.79 15.48
C LEU A 31 5.65 -14.42 15.60
N ASP A 32 5.32 -15.02 16.73
CA ASP A 32 4.05 -15.69 16.99
C ASP A 32 3.08 -14.76 17.73
N LEU A 33 1.81 -14.76 17.30
CA LEU A 33 0.79 -13.88 17.85
C LEU A 33 0.40 -14.28 19.28
N ASP A 34 0.38 -15.58 19.56
CA ASP A 34 -0.03 -16.12 20.86
C ASP A 34 1.03 -15.78 21.92
N ASP A 35 2.33 -15.87 21.56
CA ASP A 35 3.44 -15.44 22.43
C ASP A 35 3.36 -13.95 22.79
N ILE A 36 2.97 -13.10 21.83
CA ILE A 36 2.79 -11.65 22.06
C ILE A 36 1.62 -11.40 23.01
N TYR A 37 0.50 -12.12 22.81
CA TYR A 37 -0.63 -12.03 23.72
C TYR A 37 -0.25 -12.46 25.14
N ASP A 38 0.48 -13.57 25.29
CA ASP A 38 0.92 -14.07 26.60
C ASP A 38 1.72 -13.03 27.40
N LEU A 39 2.60 -12.26 26.73
CA LEU A 39 3.32 -11.14 27.36
C LEU A 39 2.36 -10.04 27.81
N LEU A 40 1.45 -9.61 26.93
CA LEU A 40 0.48 -8.55 27.23
C LEU A 40 -0.49 -8.95 28.36
N TYR A 41 -0.88 -10.23 28.45
CA TYR A 41 -1.76 -10.75 29.51
C TYR A 41 -1.06 -10.91 30.86
N LYS A 42 0.29 -11.02 30.88
CA LYS A 42 1.11 -10.99 32.10
C LYS A 42 1.36 -9.55 32.61
N ASN A 43 0.64 -8.55 32.08
CA ASN A 43 0.86 -7.12 32.33
C ASN A 43 2.28 -6.65 31.97
N GLN A 44 2.94 -7.30 31.02
CA GLN A 44 4.18 -6.80 30.45
C GLN A 44 3.85 -5.98 29.20
N ASN A 45 4.48 -4.81 29.07
CA ASN A 45 4.47 -4.08 27.81
C ASN A 45 5.35 -4.81 26.79
N ILE A 46 5.08 -4.58 25.52
CA ILE A 46 5.91 -5.03 24.40
C ILE A 46 6.61 -3.85 23.77
N LEU A 47 7.84 -4.05 23.29
CA LEU A 47 8.52 -3.04 22.48
C LEU A 47 8.15 -3.27 21.01
N VAL A 48 7.68 -2.21 20.33
CA VAL A 48 7.26 -2.28 18.94
C VAL A 48 8.05 -1.30 18.09
N ILE A 49 8.59 -1.80 16.98
CA ILE A 49 9.20 -1.01 15.91
C ILE A 49 8.39 -1.22 14.64
N SER A 50 7.87 -0.14 14.05
CA SER A 50 6.98 -0.23 12.89
C SER A 50 6.80 1.10 12.16
N SER A 51 6.47 1.07 10.87
CA SER A 51 5.88 2.25 10.23
C SER A 51 4.49 2.52 10.81
N GLN A 52 4.24 3.76 11.22
CA GLN A 52 2.96 4.18 11.77
C GLN A 52 2.12 4.86 10.70
N PHE A 53 0.84 4.54 10.65
CA PHE A 53 -0.16 5.19 9.82
C PHE A 53 -1.27 5.73 10.72
N ASP A 54 -1.89 6.84 10.35
CA ASP A 54 -3.13 7.28 10.98
C ASP A 54 -4.32 6.39 10.59
N GLN A 55 -5.49 6.69 11.15
CA GLN A 55 -6.74 5.96 10.87
C GLN A 55 -7.26 6.09 9.42
N TYR A 56 -6.56 6.86 8.59
CA TYR A 56 -6.88 7.09 7.18
C TYR A 56 -5.81 6.50 6.24
N GLY A 57 -4.79 5.83 6.79
CA GLY A 57 -3.70 5.23 6.03
C GLY A 57 -2.57 6.19 5.66
N LYS A 58 -2.56 7.43 6.19
CA LYS A 58 -1.43 8.36 6.00
C LYS A 58 -0.27 7.93 6.88
N GLU A 59 0.89 7.68 6.28
CA GLU A 59 2.11 7.40 7.04
C GLU A 59 2.49 8.62 7.88
N LEU A 60 2.76 8.38 9.16
CA LEU A 60 3.16 9.38 10.13
C LEU A 60 4.68 9.35 10.28
N LYS A 61 5.17 8.60 11.26
CA LYS A 61 6.59 8.44 11.56
C LYS A 61 6.84 7.01 11.98
N ILE A 62 8.10 6.58 12.00
CA ILE A 62 8.43 5.28 12.60
C ILE A 62 7.99 5.32 14.06
N PHE A 63 7.16 4.36 14.42
CA PHE A 63 6.86 4.05 15.81
C PHE A 63 8.02 3.20 16.33
N ASN A 64 8.66 3.68 17.38
CA ASN A 64 9.60 2.93 18.19
C ASN A 64 9.25 3.24 19.64
N GLY A 65 8.54 2.33 20.29
CA GLY A 65 7.99 2.58 21.61
C GLY A 65 7.34 1.36 22.22
N GLU A 66 7.00 1.50 23.49
CA GLU A 66 6.32 0.47 24.24
C GLU A 66 4.81 0.54 24.01
N LEU A 67 4.16 -0.62 23.91
CA LEU A 67 2.71 -0.73 23.94
C LEU A 67 2.32 -1.69 25.06
N GLY A 68 1.44 -1.21 25.94
CA GLY A 68 0.71 -2.07 26.85
C GLY A 68 -0.55 -2.62 26.19
N LYS A 69 -1.22 -3.53 26.89
CA LYS A 69 -2.48 -4.13 26.42
C LYS A 69 -3.56 -3.07 26.17
N SER A 70 -3.62 -2.01 26.98
CA SER A 70 -4.59 -0.91 26.83
C SER A 70 -4.34 -0.04 25.59
N ASP A 71 -3.12 -0.06 25.06
CA ASP A 71 -2.74 0.75 23.89
C ASP A 71 -3.08 0.04 22.58
N ILE A 72 -3.46 -1.25 22.66
CA ILE A 72 -3.71 -2.11 21.52
C ILE A 72 -5.20 -2.39 21.42
N LYS A 73 -5.80 -1.89 20.33
CA LYS A 73 -7.20 -2.14 19.99
C LYS A 73 -7.38 -3.45 19.23
N ALA A 74 -6.40 -3.80 18.40
CA ALA A 74 -6.38 -5.04 17.65
C ALA A 74 -4.97 -5.43 17.26
N MET A 75 -4.73 -6.73 17.13
CA MET A 75 -3.51 -7.27 16.54
C MET A 75 -3.86 -8.45 15.66
N PHE A 76 -3.21 -8.55 14.50
CA PHE A 76 -3.39 -9.70 13.62
C PHE A 76 -2.16 -9.92 12.76
N ALA A 77 -1.89 -11.20 12.49
CA ALA A 77 -0.84 -11.61 11.58
C ALA A 77 -1.41 -11.95 10.21
N SER A 78 -0.74 -11.48 9.16
CA SER A 78 -0.89 -12.02 7.82
C SER A 78 0.17 -13.10 7.60
N LYS A 79 -0.26 -14.35 7.40
CA LYS A 79 0.61 -15.40 6.85
C LYS A 79 0.96 -15.00 5.41
N GLU A 80 2.23 -15.17 5.02
CA GLU A 80 2.60 -15.14 3.60
C GLU A 80 1.89 -16.31 2.91
N ILE A 81 0.74 -16.02 2.31
CA ILE A 81 0.04 -16.94 1.43
C ILE A 81 0.59 -16.70 0.02
N LYS A 82 1.01 -17.78 -0.64
CA LYS A 82 1.52 -17.80 -2.02
C LYS A 82 0.58 -17.04 -2.98
N GLU A 83 1.22 -16.24 -3.83
CA GLU A 83 0.72 -15.60 -5.06
C GLU A 83 -0.76 -15.21 -5.09
N GLY A 84 -1.04 -14.02 -4.55
CA GLY A 84 -2.34 -13.38 -4.61
C GLY A 84 -2.39 -12.21 -3.64
N ASN A 85 -1.52 -11.21 -3.85
CA ASN A 85 -1.37 -10.03 -2.98
C ASN A 85 -2.70 -9.28 -2.76
N GLU A 86 -3.40 -9.60 -1.66
CA GLU A 86 -4.50 -8.81 -1.10
C GLU A 86 -4.07 -7.98 0.13
N LEU A 87 -2.79 -8.04 0.54
CA LEU A 87 -2.29 -7.36 1.74
C LEU A 87 -2.22 -5.83 1.63
N ASP A 88 -1.99 -5.30 0.42
CA ASP A 88 -2.08 -3.84 0.15
C ASP A 88 -3.54 -3.35 0.06
N SER A 89 -4.52 -4.28 0.04
CA SER A 89 -5.92 -3.97 -0.25
C SER A 89 -6.82 -3.88 1.00
N VAL A 90 -6.28 -4.14 2.20
CA VAL A 90 -7.08 -4.23 3.43
C VAL A 90 -7.23 -2.85 4.07
N MET A 91 -8.47 -2.51 4.43
CA MET A 91 -8.84 -1.25 5.08
C MET A 91 -9.91 -1.48 6.15
N THR A 92 -9.97 -0.59 7.12
CA THR A 92 -11.04 -0.51 8.11
C THR A 92 -12.36 -0.10 7.44
N LEU A 93 -13.50 -0.40 8.07
CA LEU A 93 -14.80 0.04 7.53
C LEU A 93 -14.93 1.56 7.41
N SER A 94 -14.22 2.32 8.25
CA SER A 94 -14.22 3.78 8.19
C SER A 94 -13.51 4.29 6.93
N GLU A 95 -12.36 3.72 6.62
CA GLU A 95 -11.61 4.02 5.39
C GLU A 95 -12.41 3.63 4.15
N ALA A 96 -12.99 2.44 4.16
CA ALA A 96 -13.87 1.95 3.09
C ALA A 96 -15.07 2.88 2.86
N ALA A 97 -15.73 3.31 3.93
CA ALA A 97 -16.87 4.21 3.83
C ALA A 97 -16.48 5.55 3.20
N LYS A 98 -15.35 6.13 3.60
CA LYS A 98 -14.87 7.39 3.01
C LYS A 98 -14.59 7.24 1.52
N LYS A 99 -13.93 6.15 1.10
CA LYS A 99 -13.56 5.91 -0.30
C LYS A 99 -14.77 5.69 -1.21
N TRP A 100 -15.79 4.98 -0.72
CA TRP A 100 -17.05 4.76 -1.44
C TRP A 100 -18.10 5.87 -1.24
N GLY A 101 -17.79 6.93 -0.49
CA GLY A 101 -18.74 8.00 -0.20
C GLY A 101 -19.94 7.54 0.62
N LEU A 102 -19.75 6.56 1.50
CA LEU A 102 -20.73 6.01 2.43
C LEU A 102 -20.58 6.65 3.82
N SER A 103 -21.64 6.58 4.63
CA SER A 103 -21.65 7.13 5.99
C SER A 103 -20.88 6.27 6.99
N ASN A 104 -19.72 6.75 7.47
CA ASN A 104 -18.99 6.31 8.69
C ASN A 104 -19.01 4.78 9.02
N GLY A 105 -18.96 3.93 8.00
CA GLY A 105 -18.97 2.47 8.12
C GLY A 105 -20.31 1.82 8.51
N SER A 106 -21.37 2.56 8.84
CA SER A 106 -22.65 2.00 9.28
C SER A 106 -23.36 1.20 8.17
N THR A 107 -23.29 1.71 6.94
CA THR A 107 -23.80 1.02 5.74
C THR A 107 -23.07 -0.31 5.51
N ILE A 108 -21.76 -0.33 5.75
CA ILE A 108 -20.94 -1.52 5.56
C ILE A 108 -21.25 -2.56 6.65
N ARG A 109 -21.39 -2.14 7.91
CA ARG A 109 -21.85 -3.04 9.00
C ARG A 109 -23.20 -3.68 8.69
N LYS A 110 -24.18 -2.91 8.20
CA LYS A 110 -25.47 -3.47 7.79
C LYS A 110 -25.35 -4.48 6.63
N ALA A 111 -24.42 -4.26 5.71
CA ALA A 111 -24.18 -5.22 4.63
C ALA A 111 -23.53 -6.51 5.15
N ILE A 112 -22.63 -6.41 6.13
CA ILE A 112 -22.06 -7.57 6.85
C ILE A 112 -23.17 -8.35 7.55
N GLU A 113 -24.02 -7.69 8.34
CA GLU A 113 -25.16 -8.30 9.04
C GLU A 113 -26.13 -9.01 8.09
N ARG A 114 -26.27 -8.50 6.86
CA ARG A 114 -27.11 -9.07 5.79
C ARG A 114 -26.43 -10.19 5.00
N GLY A 115 -25.22 -10.60 5.38
CA GLY A 115 -24.47 -11.67 4.71
C GLY A 115 -24.04 -11.32 3.29
N LYS A 116 -23.84 -10.03 2.98
CA LYS A 116 -23.41 -9.60 1.63
C LYS A 116 -21.94 -9.88 1.36
N PHE A 117 -21.12 -9.95 2.40
CA PHE A 117 -19.70 -10.27 2.35
C PHE A 117 -19.46 -11.78 2.49
N GLN A 118 -18.46 -12.29 1.79
CA GLN A 118 -17.98 -13.66 1.96
C GLN A 118 -17.11 -13.80 3.22
N PRO A 119 -16.97 -15.02 3.79
CA PRO A 119 -16.23 -15.23 5.03
C PRO A 119 -14.76 -14.79 5.01
N ASN A 120 -14.11 -14.76 3.84
CA ASN A 120 -12.72 -14.34 3.65
C ASN A 120 -12.56 -12.84 3.34
N GLU A 121 -13.65 -12.13 3.06
CA GLU A 121 -13.64 -10.72 2.65
C GLU A 121 -13.79 -9.74 3.81
N ILE A 122 -14.22 -10.26 4.95
CA ILE A 122 -14.46 -9.48 6.16
C ILE A 122 -13.84 -10.19 7.34
N LYS A 123 -13.10 -9.46 8.17
CA LYS A 123 -12.50 -10.01 9.39
C LYS A 123 -12.72 -9.06 10.55
N HIS A 124 -13.17 -9.61 11.67
CA HIS A 124 -13.15 -8.91 12.94
C HIS A 124 -11.80 -9.13 13.61
N ALA A 125 -11.04 -8.05 13.81
CA ALA A 125 -9.75 -8.06 14.45
C ALA A 125 -9.81 -7.11 15.66
N GLY A 126 -9.75 -7.65 16.88
CA GLY A 126 -9.95 -6.87 18.10
C GLY A 126 -11.32 -6.17 18.10
N ASP A 127 -11.33 -4.84 18.27
CA ASP A 127 -12.56 -4.01 18.22
C ASP A 127 -12.89 -3.44 16.82
N VAL A 128 -12.18 -3.88 15.77
CA VAL A 128 -12.29 -3.29 14.43
C VAL A 128 -12.63 -4.35 13.39
N TRP A 129 -13.53 -3.99 12.48
CA TRP A 129 -13.80 -4.74 11.26
C TRP A 129 -12.90 -4.23 10.13
N VAL A 130 -12.27 -5.15 9.42
CA VAL A 130 -11.46 -4.89 8.23
C VAL A 130 -12.03 -5.61 7.02
N THR A 131 -11.83 -5.02 5.84
CA THR A 131 -12.29 -5.53 4.53
C THR A 131 -11.29 -5.20 3.44
N THR A 132 -11.47 -5.74 2.23
CA THR A 132 -10.62 -5.47 1.07
C THR A 132 -11.29 -4.52 0.06
N TYR A 133 -10.51 -3.90 -0.83
CA TYR A 133 -11.06 -3.16 -1.98
C TYR A 133 -11.94 -4.05 -2.87
N SER A 134 -11.48 -5.28 -3.17
CA SER A 134 -12.20 -6.25 -4.01
C SER A 134 -13.58 -6.58 -3.42
N ALA A 135 -13.65 -6.80 -2.12
CA ALA A 135 -14.90 -7.04 -1.42
C ALA A 135 -15.85 -5.83 -1.47
N MET A 136 -15.31 -4.63 -1.25
CA MET A 136 -16.08 -3.39 -1.30
C MET A 136 -16.64 -3.12 -2.70
N GLU A 137 -15.85 -3.33 -3.74
CA GLU A 137 -16.28 -3.19 -5.13
C GLU A 137 -17.38 -4.20 -5.50
N ARG A 138 -17.22 -5.46 -5.09
CA ARG A 138 -18.24 -6.50 -5.34
C ARG A 138 -19.57 -6.20 -4.64
N VAL A 139 -19.53 -5.67 -3.41
CA VAL A 139 -20.73 -5.44 -2.59
C VAL A 139 -21.39 -4.11 -2.89
N PHE A 140 -20.61 -3.05 -3.13
CA PHE A 140 -21.10 -1.68 -3.27
C PHE A 140 -20.94 -1.10 -4.68
N GLY A 141 -20.36 -1.86 -5.61
CA GLY A 141 -20.05 -1.42 -6.97
C GLY A 141 -18.73 -0.65 -7.04
N THR A 142 -18.39 -0.25 -8.26
CA THR A 142 -17.22 0.61 -8.51
C THR A 142 -17.36 1.94 -7.77
N ILE A 143 -16.23 2.58 -7.48
CA ILE A 143 -16.27 3.87 -6.78
C ILE A 143 -16.91 4.93 -7.68
N LYS A 144 -17.83 5.69 -7.09
CA LYS A 144 -18.47 6.82 -7.77
C LYS A 144 -17.40 7.77 -8.35
N ASN A 145 -17.56 8.10 -9.63
CA ASN A 145 -16.68 8.93 -10.47
C ASN A 145 -15.41 8.22 -10.97
N GLU A 146 -15.52 6.94 -11.36
CA GLU A 146 -14.44 6.25 -12.07
C GLU A 146 -14.14 6.88 -13.44
N GLU A 147 -15.16 7.42 -14.12
CA GLU A 147 -15.07 7.99 -15.48
C GLU A 147 -14.19 9.25 -15.57
N ASP A 148 -14.08 10.02 -14.49
CA ASP A 148 -13.25 11.25 -14.42
C ASP A 148 -11.88 10.99 -13.76
N ALA A 149 -11.55 9.74 -13.44
CA ALA A 149 -10.33 9.41 -12.73
C ALA A 149 -9.16 9.10 -13.67
N TYR A 150 -7.96 9.53 -13.31
CA TYR A 150 -6.74 9.19 -14.03
C TYR A 150 -6.26 7.80 -13.64
N VAL A 151 -6.19 6.87 -14.60
CA VAL A 151 -5.79 5.48 -14.33
C VAL A 151 -4.29 5.31 -14.51
N ILE A 152 -3.64 4.75 -13.48
CA ILE A 152 -2.25 4.29 -13.54
C ILE A 152 -2.25 2.77 -13.40
N TYR A 153 -1.54 2.10 -14.30
CA TYR A 153 -1.32 0.66 -14.20
C TYR A 153 0.01 0.38 -13.50
N ASP A 154 -0.05 -0.42 -12.45
CA ASP A 154 1.09 -0.78 -11.59
C ASP A 154 1.94 -1.93 -12.17
N ASP A 155 1.83 -2.18 -13.48
CA ASP A 155 2.57 -3.19 -14.26
C ASP A 155 3.73 -2.58 -15.05
N PHE A 156 4.38 -1.57 -14.47
CA PHE A 156 5.46 -0.79 -15.08
C PHE A 156 6.57 -1.65 -15.70
N GLU A 157 6.91 -2.80 -15.11
CA GLU A 157 7.88 -3.76 -15.67
C GLU A 157 7.45 -4.27 -17.05
N THR A 158 6.24 -4.82 -17.15
CA THR A 158 5.71 -5.42 -18.39
C THR A 158 5.72 -4.41 -19.54
N LEU A 159 5.39 -3.17 -19.23
CA LEU A 159 5.35 -2.06 -20.19
C LEU A 159 6.73 -1.59 -20.62
N TYR A 160 7.62 -1.44 -19.65
CA TYR A 160 9.01 -1.12 -19.93
C TYR A 160 9.65 -2.22 -20.77
N PHE A 161 9.48 -3.50 -20.45
CA PHE A 161 10.02 -4.59 -21.27
C PHE A 161 9.45 -4.56 -22.69
N THR A 162 8.18 -4.24 -22.87
CA THR A 162 7.57 -4.12 -24.20
C THR A 162 8.14 -2.92 -24.97
N LYS A 163 8.26 -1.75 -24.34
CA LYS A 163 8.78 -0.52 -24.96
C LYS A 163 10.28 -0.62 -25.26
N ALA A 164 11.07 -1.09 -24.29
CA ALA A 164 12.50 -1.37 -24.44
C ALA A 164 12.76 -2.45 -25.50
N TYR A 165 11.90 -3.46 -25.59
CA TYR A 165 11.95 -4.46 -26.67
C TYR A 165 11.67 -3.83 -28.04
N TRP A 166 10.67 -2.95 -28.17
CA TRP A 166 10.39 -2.25 -29.43
C TRP A 166 11.53 -1.30 -29.84
N GLU A 167 12.12 -0.56 -28.91
CA GLU A 167 13.25 0.33 -29.16
C GLU A 167 14.55 -0.45 -29.44
N TYR A 168 14.76 -1.59 -28.77
CA TYR A 168 15.82 -2.56 -29.11
C TYR A 168 15.61 -3.14 -30.52
N ALA A 169 14.39 -3.57 -30.84
CA ALA A 169 14.06 -4.11 -32.16
C ALA A 169 14.25 -3.06 -33.26
N GLN A 170 13.92 -1.78 -33.01
CA GLN A 170 14.21 -0.67 -33.94
C GLN A 170 15.70 -0.38 -34.07
N SER A 171 16.45 -0.29 -32.96
CA SER A 171 17.89 0.01 -32.99
C SER A 171 18.74 -1.12 -33.59
N ALA A 172 18.41 -2.38 -33.29
CA ALA A 172 19.03 -3.57 -33.89
C ALA A 172 18.80 -3.63 -35.42
N TYR A 173 17.73 -3.02 -35.92
CA TYR A 173 17.42 -2.92 -37.34
C TYR A 173 18.27 -1.86 -38.08
N PHE A 174 18.81 -0.85 -37.38
CA PHE A 174 19.43 0.33 -38.00
C PHE A 174 20.95 0.54 -37.78
N SER A 175 21.68 -0.36 -37.08
CA SER A 175 23.17 -0.58 -37.05
C SER A 175 23.88 -0.48 -35.68
N ASN A 176 24.76 -1.49 -35.43
CA ASN A 176 25.94 -1.70 -34.55
C ASN A 176 26.12 -1.10 -33.12
N PRO A 177 26.79 -1.83 -32.20
CA PRO A 177 26.34 -1.98 -30.81
C PRO A 177 27.41 -1.57 -29.79
N VAL A 178 27.42 -0.32 -29.32
CA VAL A 178 28.11 0.05 -28.07
C VAL A 178 27.40 1.24 -27.42
N VAL A 179 26.17 1.02 -26.95
CA VAL A 179 25.65 1.79 -25.83
C VAL A 179 25.63 0.81 -24.69
N ASP A 180 26.12 1.20 -23.52
CA ASP A 180 26.01 0.39 -22.30
C ASP A 180 24.53 0.10 -22.04
N VAL A 181 24.08 -1.04 -22.58
CA VAL A 181 22.68 -1.43 -22.73
C VAL A 181 21.99 -1.52 -21.37
N LYS A 182 22.75 -1.66 -20.28
CA LYS A 182 22.19 -1.70 -18.92
C LYS A 182 21.87 -0.30 -18.40
N THR A 183 22.77 0.66 -18.57
CA THR A 183 22.63 2.01 -18.03
C THR A 183 21.63 2.85 -18.83
N GLY A 184 21.63 2.73 -20.17
CA GLY A 184 20.65 3.43 -21.03
C GLY A 184 19.21 2.93 -20.85
N ASN A 185 19.05 1.64 -20.51
CA ASN A 185 17.75 1.02 -20.30
C ASN A 185 17.14 1.48 -18.95
N LEU A 186 17.95 1.59 -17.89
CA LEU A 186 17.50 2.12 -16.59
C LEU A 186 17.03 3.58 -16.65
N GLU A 187 17.76 4.47 -17.32
CA GLU A 187 17.34 5.88 -17.48
C GLU A 187 16.05 5.98 -18.31
N MET A 188 15.89 5.16 -19.34
CA MET A 188 14.66 5.10 -20.13
C MET A 188 13.46 4.61 -19.29
N LYS A 189 13.66 3.58 -18.45
CA LYS A 189 12.66 3.11 -17.47
C LYS A 189 12.25 4.24 -16.54
N TYR A 190 13.23 4.95 -16.00
CA TYR A 190 13.03 6.08 -15.12
C TYR A 190 12.20 7.18 -15.79
N GLN A 191 12.56 7.60 -17.00
CA GLN A 191 11.83 8.65 -17.72
C GLN A 191 10.38 8.26 -18.01
N TYR A 192 10.13 6.99 -18.36
CA TYR A 192 8.76 6.50 -18.54
C TYR A 192 7.94 6.57 -17.24
N ILE A 193 8.50 6.06 -16.14
CA ILE A 193 7.83 6.10 -14.82
C ILE A 193 7.58 7.55 -14.39
N LYS A 194 8.58 8.44 -14.59
CA LYS A 194 8.48 9.86 -14.31
C LYS A 194 7.35 10.53 -15.09
N ASP A 195 7.23 10.30 -16.39
CA ASP A 195 6.15 10.86 -17.22
C ASP A 195 4.76 10.40 -16.75
N VAL A 196 4.61 9.12 -16.41
CA VAL A 196 3.36 8.59 -15.86
C VAL A 196 2.98 9.30 -14.56
N PHE A 197 3.94 9.52 -13.66
CA PHE A 197 3.66 10.20 -12.40
C PHE A 197 3.46 11.71 -12.53
N ILE A 198 4.15 12.39 -13.45
CA ILE A 198 3.85 13.79 -13.77
C ILE A 198 2.39 13.94 -14.21
N LYS A 199 1.90 13.04 -15.08
CA LYS A 199 0.50 13.06 -15.53
C LYS A 199 -0.47 12.78 -14.39
N GLY A 200 -0.15 11.82 -13.51
CA GLY A 200 -0.94 11.58 -12.30
C GLY A 200 -1.01 12.80 -11.38
N LEU A 201 0.12 13.46 -11.15
CA LEU A 201 0.17 14.66 -10.32
C LEU A 201 -0.69 15.80 -10.88
N LYS A 202 -0.63 16.01 -12.20
CA LYS A 202 -1.52 16.98 -12.89
C LYS A 202 -3.00 16.64 -12.70
N ALA A 203 -3.37 15.37 -12.82
CA ALA A 203 -4.75 14.94 -12.60
C ALA A 203 -5.23 15.29 -11.18
N LEU A 204 -4.39 15.11 -10.16
CA LEU A 204 -4.71 15.54 -8.79
C LEU A 204 -4.89 17.06 -8.67
N TRP A 205 -4.04 17.86 -9.34
CA TRP A 205 -4.19 19.32 -9.39
C TRP A 205 -5.49 19.76 -10.05
N ASP A 206 -5.96 18.99 -11.03
CA ASP A 206 -7.25 19.18 -11.71
C ASP A 206 -8.42 18.58 -10.92
N LYS A 207 -8.19 18.19 -9.65
CA LYS A 207 -9.17 17.60 -8.71
C LYS A 207 -9.73 16.25 -9.17
N GLN A 208 -9.04 15.56 -10.08
CA GLN A 208 -9.34 14.18 -10.42
C GLN A 208 -8.74 13.24 -9.37
N LYS A 209 -9.36 12.07 -9.18
CA LYS A 209 -8.76 10.98 -8.42
C LYS A 209 -7.81 10.19 -9.33
N ILE A 210 -6.83 9.52 -8.75
CA ILE A 210 -6.02 8.53 -9.45
C ILE A 210 -6.48 7.14 -9.02
N ILE A 211 -6.66 6.24 -9.99
CA ILE A 211 -6.95 4.83 -9.73
C ILE A 211 -5.72 4.02 -10.13
N ILE A 212 -5.14 3.31 -9.17
CA ILE A 212 -4.06 2.36 -9.39
C ILE A 212 -4.70 1.00 -9.68
N LYS A 213 -4.54 0.52 -10.92
CA LYS A 213 -4.96 -0.82 -11.33
C LYS A 213 -3.77 -1.76 -11.39
N LYS A 214 -4.02 -3.06 -11.16
CA LYS A 214 -2.95 -4.07 -11.09
C LYS A 214 -2.21 -4.24 -12.41
N SER A 215 -2.93 -4.34 -13.53
CA SER A 215 -2.35 -4.38 -14.87
C SER A 215 -3.38 -3.98 -15.91
N ARG A 216 -2.97 -3.82 -17.17
CA ARG A 216 -3.92 -3.55 -18.27
C ARG A 216 -4.81 -4.73 -18.62
N TYR A 217 -4.41 -5.92 -18.21
CA TYR A 217 -5.13 -7.17 -18.48
C TYR A 217 -5.95 -7.64 -17.28
N ASN A 218 -5.76 -7.01 -16.13
CA ASN A 218 -6.51 -7.27 -14.91
C ASN A 218 -6.97 -5.93 -14.32
N ASP A 219 -8.29 -5.71 -14.40
CA ASP A 219 -8.94 -4.47 -14.01
C ASP A 219 -9.06 -4.28 -12.48
N ASP A 220 -8.54 -5.22 -11.68
CA ASP A 220 -8.52 -5.15 -10.23
C ASP A 220 -7.90 -3.84 -9.75
N ILE A 221 -8.70 -3.05 -9.04
CA ILE A 221 -8.27 -1.82 -8.37
C ILE A 221 -7.39 -2.19 -7.17
N LYS A 222 -6.14 -1.74 -7.19
CA LYS A 222 -5.22 -1.85 -6.05
C LYS A 222 -5.44 -0.75 -5.04
N GLN A 223 -5.56 0.49 -5.52
CA GLN A 223 -5.60 1.66 -4.67
C GLN A 223 -6.27 2.83 -5.40
N ILE A 224 -6.91 3.70 -4.62
CA ILE A 224 -7.42 4.97 -5.12
C ILE A 224 -6.82 6.08 -4.29
N ILE A 225 -6.28 7.06 -5.00
CA ILE A 225 -5.47 8.16 -4.49
C ILE A 225 -6.23 9.46 -4.79
N GLY A 226 -6.48 10.23 -3.74
CA GLY A 226 -7.23 11.49 -3.82
C GLY A 226 -6.41 12.73 -3.44
N THR A 227 -5.18 12.56 -2.96
CA THR A 227 -4.30 13.68 -2.57
C THR A 227 -2.87 13.47 -3.07
N GLU A 228 -2.10 14.56 -3.15
CA GLU A 228 -0.67 14.50 -3.52
C GLU A 228 0.14 13.69 -2.50
N GLU A 229 -0.17 13.78 -1.21
CA GLU A 229 0.54 13.02 -0.17
C GLU A 229 0.32 11.50 -0.32
N GLU A 230 -0.93 11.08 -0.59
CA GLU A 230 -1.24 9.68 -0.90
C GLU A 230 -0.49 9.22 -2.17
N PHE A 231 -0.29 10.12 -3.13
CA PHE A 231 0.42 9.84 -4.37
C PHE A 231 1.92 9.68 -4.18
N TYR A 232 2.57 10.57 -3.42
CA TYR A 232 3.98 10.42 -3.07
C TYR A 232 4.23 9.15 -2.24
N LEU A 233 3.31 8.81 -1.33
CA LEU A 233 3.40 7.57 -0.56
C LEU A 233 3.31 6.32 -1.46
N TYR A 234 2.41 6.31 -2.45
CA TYR A 234 2.36 5.25 -3.44
C TYR A 234 3.68 5.12 -4.21
N ILE A 235 4.35 6.23 -4.51
CA ILE A 235 5.67 6.22 -5.16
C ILE A 235 6.76 5.66 -4.24
N GLU A 236 6.71 5.96 -2.94
CA GLU A 236 7.65 5.39 -1.95
C GLU A 236 7.54 3.86 -1.85
N LEU A 237 6.34 3.28 -2.08
CA LEU A 237 6.14 1.83 -2.15
C LEU A 237 6.93 1.16 -3.30
N PHE A 238 7.44 1.92 -4.28
CA PHE A 238 8.36 1.33 -5.26
C PHE A 238 9.66 0.85 -4.65
N ARG A 239 10.06 1.28 -3.44
CA ARG A 239 11.32 0.82 -2.81
C ARG A 239 11.30 -0.65 -2.45
N SER A 240 10.12 -1.17 -2.08
CA SER A 240 9.92 -2.59 -1.79
C SER A 240 9.63 -3.42 -3.04
N ARG A 241 9.48 -2.77 -4.19
CA ARG A 241 9.13 -3.39 -5.48
C ARG A 241 10.36 -3.31 -6.40
N ARG A 242 10.62 -4.33 -7.23
CA ARG A 242 11.84 -4.38 -8.09
C ARG A 242 11.85 -3.37 -9.25
N ASN A 243 11.06 -2.31 -9.19
CA ASN A 243 10.80 -1.40 -10.30
C ASN A 243 11.93 -0.35 -10.47
N LEU A 244 12.35 0.31 -9.40
CA LEU A 244 13.47 1.26 -9.38
C LEU A 244 14.32 1.02 -8.13
N SER A 245 15.62 1.28 -8.19
CA SER A 245 16.43 1.25 -6.95
C SER A 245 16.07 2.45 -6.07
N SER A 246 16.41 2.37 -4.78
CA SER A 246 16.15 3.44 -3.81
C SER A 246 16.64 4.82 -4.29
N GLU A 247 17.83 4.88 -4.87
CA GLU A 247 18.43 6.12 -5.39
C GLU A 247 17.58 6.75 -6.52
N TRP A 248 17.04 5.93 -7.41
CA TRP A 248 16.17 6.42 -8.50
C TRP A 248 14.80 6.85 -7.99
N ILE A 249 14.32 6.26 -6.89
CA ILE A 249 13.08 6.68 -6.25
C ILE A 249 13.28 8.01 -5.54
N ASP A 250 14.41 8.20 -4.84
CA ASP A 250 14.79 9.48 -4.26
C ASP A 250 14.86 10.59 -5.32
N ARG A 251 15.50 10.28 -6.46
CA ARG A 251 15.55 11.18 -7.62
C ARG A 251 14.15 11.49 -8.16
N LEU A 252 13.30 10.48 -8.33
CA LEU A 252 11.93 10.62 -8.85
C LEU A 252 11.09 11.53 -7.96
N LEU A 253 11.14 11.32 -6.64
CA LEU A 253 10.38 12.12 -5.67
C LEU A 253 10.86 13.57 -5.65
N ASN A 254 12.17 13.80 -5.73
CA ASN A 254 12.71 15.16 -5.83
C ASN A 254 12.29 15.83 -7.14
N ASP A 255 12.36 15.11 -8.27
CA ASP A 255 11.93 15.61 -9.57
C ASP A 255 10.44 15.97 -9.59
N LEU A 256 9.59 15.18 -8.93
CA LEU A 256 8.14 15.46 -8.85
C LEU A 256 7.82 16.59 -7.88
N LYS A 257 8.51 16.69 -6.74
CA LYS A 257 8.33 17.80 -5.77
C LYS A 257 8.82 19.15 -6.32
N THR A 258 9.83 19.11 -7.19
CA THR A 258 10.34 20.31 -7.89
C THR A 258 9.53 20.65 -9.14
N PHE A 259 8.71 19.71 -9.63
CA PHE A 259 7.78 19.94 -10.72
C PHE A 259 6.66 20.87 -10.23
N SER A 260 6.74 22.15 -10.60
CA SER A 260 5.77 23.15 -10.16
C SER A 260 4.45 23.05 -10.94
N LYS A 261 3.39 23.53 -10.29
CA LYS A 261 2.09 23.80 -10.91
C LYS A 261 2.16 24.87 -12.00
#